data_AF-A0A0N4WCE9-F1
#
_entry.id   AF-A0A0N4WCE9-F1
#
_cell.length_a   1.000
_cell.length_b   1.000
_cell.length_c   1.000
_cell.angle_alpha   90.00
_cell.angle_beta   90.00
_cell.angle_gamma   90.00
#
_symmetry.space_group_name_H-M   'P 1'
#
loop_
_entity.id
_entity.type
_entity.pdbx_description
1 polymer ?
#
loop_
_entity_poly.entity_id
_entity_poly.type
_entity_poly.pdbx_seq_one_letter_code
_entity_poly.pdbx_strand_id
1 'polypeptide(L)' 'MGEQLAETKRAVHRAVSRTFDGSFGVICAECAFSYIVHTHEYCVHTKNDITCLVYKDG' A
#
# COMPACT_ATOMS: atom_id res chain seq x y z
N MET A 1 6.03 -11.73 13.18
CA MET A 1 5.76 -11.71 11.72
C MET A 1 4.82 -10.56 11.33
N GLY A 2 3.57 -10.49 11.85
CA GLY A 2 2.64 -9.41 11.50
C GLY A 2 3.08 -7.97 11.84
N GLU A 3 4.05 -7.79 12.73
CA GLU A 3 4.63 -6.49 13.07
C GLU A 3 5.40 -5.86 11.90
N GLN A 4 6.15 -6.65 11.13
CA GLN A 4 6.90 -6.20 9.96
C GLN A 4 5.97 -5.73 8.83
N LEU A 5 4.83 -6.41 8.65
CA LEU A 5 3.80 -6.00 7.70
C LEU A 5 3.14 -4.67 8.10
N ALA A 6 2.84 -4.52 9.39
CA ALA A 6 2.28 -3.28 9.92
C ALA A 6 3.26 -2.10 9.82
N GLU A 7 4.55 -2.33 10.07
CA GLU A 7 5.59 -1.32 9.87
C GLU A 7 5.75 -0.94 8.41
N THR A 8 5.78 -1.92 7.50
CA THR A 8 5.87 -1.69 6.05
C THR A 8 4.70 -0.85 5.57
N LYS A 9 3.47 -1.22 5.93
CA LYS A 9 2.26 -0.45 5.60
C LYS A 9 2.36 1.00 6.11
N ARG A 10 2.77 1.19 7.36
CA ARG A 10 2.91 2.55 7.96
C ARG A 10 4.01 3.36 7.28
N ALA A 11 5.13 2.73 6.89
CA ALA A 11 6.23 3.41 6.21
C ALA A 11 5.79 3.89 4.82
N VAL A 12 5.14 3.03 4.05
CA VAL A 12 4.61 3.37 2.72
C VAL A 12 3.56 4.47 2.81
N HIS A 13 2.60 4.37 3.73
CA HIS A 13 1.59 5.41 3.93
C HIS A 13 2.23 6.76 4.25
N ARG A 14 3.20 6.81 5.17
CA ARG A 14 3.91 8.07 5.49
C ARG A 14 4.69 8.62 4.30
N ALA A 15 5.32 7.78 3.49
CA ALA A 15 6.08 8.22 2.32
C ALA A 15 5.15 8.86 1.28
N VAL A 16 4.02 8.21 1.00
CA VAL A 16 3.03 8.69 0.03
C VAL A 16 2.40 9.99 0.52
N SER A 17 1.92 10.06 1.76
CA SER A 17 1.32 11.30 2.32
C SER A 17 2.28 12.49 2.41
N ARG A 18 3.60 12.27 2.38
CA ARG A 18 4.60 13.34 2.36
C ARG A 18 4.97 13.80 0.95
N THR A 19 4.80 12.92 -0.04
CA THR A 19 5.29 13.14 -1.40
C THR A 19 4.18 13.62 -2.32
N PHE A 20 2.96 13.17 -2.07
CA PHE A 20 1.80 13.44 -2.91
C PHE A 20 0.67 14.07 -2.09
N ASP A 21 -0.01 15.04 -2.69
CA ASP A 21 -1.23 15.60 -2.13
C ASP A 21 -2.42 14.67 -2.36
N GLY A 22 -3.30 14.56 -1.38
CA GLY A 22 -4.50 13.73 -1.42
C GLY A 22 -4.56 12.66 -0.34
N SER A 23 -5.63 11.85 -0.36
CA SER A 23 -5.79 10.70 0.52
C SER A 23 -5.35 9.43 -0.22
N PHE A 24 -4.66 8.54 0.48
CA PHE A 24 -4.14 7.31 -0.12
C PHE A 24 -4.39 6.12 0.79
N GLY A 25 -4.92 5.05 0.21
CA GLY A 25 -5.02 3.74 0.81
C GLY A 25 -3.75 2.93 0.58
N VAL A 26 -3.35 2.15 1.60
CA VAL A 26 -2.24 1.19 1.51
C VAL A 26 -2.65 -0.16 2.05
N ILE A 27 -2.50 -1.19 1.22
CA ILE A 27 -2.75 -2.60 1.56
C ILE A 27 -1.47 -3.36 1.31
N CYS A 28 -0.98 -4.12 2.28
CA CYS A 28 0.19 -4.99 2.11
C CYS A 28 -0.15 -6.41 2.56
N ALA A 29 0.34 -7.42 1.85
CA ALA A 29 0.20 -8.83 2.24
C ALA A 29 1.40 -9.67 1.79
N GLU A 30 1.67 -10.75 2.52
CA GLU A 30 2.74 -11.73 2.24
C GLU A 30 2.29 -12.87 1.29
N CYS A 31 0.98 -13.04 1.12
CA CYS A 31 0.39 -14.13 0.33
C CYS A 31 -0.58 -13.56 -0.72
N ALA A 32 -1.03 -14.42 -1.65
CA ALA A 32 -2.00 -14.04 -2.67
C ALA A 32 -3.32 -13.56 -2.02
N PHE A 33 -3.69 -12.31 -2.34
CA PHE A 33 -4.98 -11.71 -1.99
C PHE A 33 -5.56 -11.01 -3.22
N SER A 34 -6.88 -10.94 -3.29
CA SER A 34 -7.59 -10.20 -4.33
C SER A 34 -8.26 -8.98 -3.71
N TYR A 35 -8.10 -7.81 -4.34
CA TYR A 35 -8.73 -6.58 -3.92
C TYR A 35 -9.25 -5.81 -5.13
N ILE A 36 -10.38 -5.12 -4.98
CA ILE A 36 -10.97 -4.26 -6.00
C ILE A 36 -11.11 -2.86 -5.40
N VAL A 37 -10.59 -1.87 -6.12
CA VAL A 37 -10.72 -0.46 -5.79
C VAL A 37 -11.02 0.35 -7.03
N HIS A 38 -11.86 1.37 -6.88
CA HIS A 38 -12.15 2.32 -7.95
C HIS A 38 -11.23 3.53 -7.79
N THR A 39 -10.23 3.65 -8.67
CA THR A 39 -9.21 4.71 -8.63
C THR A 39 -8.56 4.85 -10.00
N HIS A 40 -8.03 6.04 -10.30
CA HIS A 40 -7.24 6.29 -11.51
C HIS A 40 -5.72 6.18 -11.27
N GLU A 41 -5.28 6.31 -10.01
CA GLU A 41 -3.88 6.38 -9.63
C GLU A 41 -3.57 5.27 -8.61
N TYR A 42 -2.76 4.29 -9.04
CA TYR A 42 -2.36 3.17 -8.18
C TYR A 42 -0.93 2.71 -8.48
N CYS A 43 -0.32 2.06 -7.50
CA CYS A 43 0.98 1.41 -7.61
C CYS A 43 0.94 0.06 -6.87
N VAL A 44 1.36 -1.00 -7.56
CA VAL A 44 1.56 -2.33 -6.96
C VAL A 44 3.03 -2.67 -7.02
N HIS A 45 3.60 -3.05 -5.88
CA HIS A 45 5.00 -3.45 -5.81
C HIS A 45 5.22 -4.58 -4.81
N THR A 46 6.10 -5.52 -5.17
CA THR A 46 6.46 -6.67 -4.35
C THR A 46 7.93 -6.62 -3.96
N LYS A 47 8.21 -6.77 -2.67
CA LYS A 47 9.57 -6.83 -2.13
C LYS A 47 9.63 -7.77 -0.92
N ASN A 48 10.61 -8.68 -0.90
CA ASN A 48 10.79 -9.67 0.18
C ASN A 48 9.48 -10.42 0.50
N ASP A 49 8.80 -10.92 -0.54
CA ASP A 49 7.51 -11.61 -0.49
C ASP A 49 6.32 -10.78 0.04
N ILE A 50 6.52 -9.50 0.38
CA ILE A 50 5.45 -8.57 0.72
C ILE A 50 5.03 -7.79 -0.52
N THR A 51 3.77 -7.95 -0.94
CA THR A 51 3.15 -7.15 -2.00
C THR A 51 2.33 -6.03 -1.38
N CYS A 52 2.66 -4.78 -1.71
CA CYS A 52 1.89 -3.61 -1.32
C CYS A 52 1.17 -3.00 -2.53
N LEU A 53 -0.13 -2.77 -2.37
CA LEU A 53 -0.97 -1.95 -3.24
C LEU A 53 -1.17 -0.60 -2.56
N VAL A 54 -0.82 0.46 -3.28
CA VAL A 54 -1.11 1.86 -2.95
C VAL A 54 -2.08 2.38 -3.97
N TYR A 55 -3.10 3.11 -3.53
CA TYR A 55 -4.05 3.76 -4.42
C TYR A 55 -4.50 5.09 -3.84
N LYS A 56 -4.89 6.01 -4.70
CA LYS A 56 -5.49 7.27 -4.27
C LYS A 56 -6.97 7.08 -3.96
N ASP A 57 -7.39 7.54 -2.79
CA ASP A 57 -8.79 7.63 -2.39
C ASP A 57 -9.39 8.92 -2.97
N GLY A 58 -10.41 8.79 -3.81
CA GLY A 58 -11.10 9.93 -4.45
C GLY A 58 -10.72 10.08 -5.91
#